data_AF-M2YZ53-F1
#
_entry.id   AF-M2YZ53-F1
#
_cell.length_a   1.000
_cell.length_b   1.000
_cell.length_c   1.000
_cell.angle_alpha   90.00
_cell.angle_beta   90.00
_cell.angle_gamma   90.00
#
_symmetry.space_group_name_H-M   'P 1'
#
loop_
_entity.id
_entity.type
_entity.pdbx_description
1 polymer ?
#
loop_
_entity_poly.entity_id
_entity_poly.type
_entity_poly.pdbx_seq_one_letter_code
_entity_poly.pdbx_strand_id
1 'polypeptide(L)'
;MGNNPKKKIAVGTPPSAAGLAGTECTRMIECATQWLPFGGVPREDIFVQFGIGARQFYERLSVIVEDKRFELRFSLRCELLELCRTQLSSPSRTRLRAG
;
A
#
# COMPACT_ATOMS: atom_id res chain seq x y z
N MET A 1 15.88 22.19 11.36
CA MET A 1 16.44 20.82 11.44
C MET A 1 15.69 20.04 12.52
N GLY A 2 14.74 19.19 12.13
CA GLY A 2 14.00 18.31 13.04
C GLY A 2 14.27 16.86 12.65
N ASN A 3 15.05 16.19 13.48
CA ASN A 3 15.60 14.85 13.30
C ASN A 3 14.52 13.81 12.96
N ASN A 4 14.74 13.03 11.88
CA ASN A 4 14.00 11.82 11.55
C ASN A 4 14.79 10.60 12.07
N PRO A 5 14.48 10.01 13.24
CA PRO A 5 15.25 8.91 13.76
C PRO A 5 14.71 7.59 13.21
N LYS A 6 15.56 6.91 12.44
CA LYS A 6 15.59 5.45 12.29
C LYS A 6 14.31 4.78 11.76
N LYS A 7 14.28 4.54 10.45
CA LYS A 7 14.00 3.20 9.90
C LYS A 7 14.69 3.08 8.54
N LYS A 8 15.82 2.39 8.56
CA LYS A 8 16.48 1.89 7.36
C LYS A 8 15.57 0.78 6.85
N ILE A 9 14.66 1.09 5.92
CA ILE A 9 14.00 0.04 5.14
C ILE A 9 14.99 -0.36 4.06
N ALA A 10 15.81 -1.33 4.43
CA ALA A 10 16.62 -2.07 3.50
C ALA A 10 15.71 -2.69 2.44
N VAL A 11 16.20 -2.63 1.22
CA VAL A 11 16.13 -3.69 0.22
C VAL A 11 14.76 -3.93 -0.42
N GLY A 12 14.60 -3.35 -1.60
CA GLY A 12 13.94 -4.04 -2.69
C GLY A 12 14.74 -5.31 -2.99
N THR A 13 14.33 -6.43 -2.40
CA THR A 13 14.65 -7.76 -2.93
C THR A 13 13.43 -8.23 -3.71
N PRO A 14 13.52 -8.48 -5.03
CA PRO A 14 12.43 -9.13 -5.74
C PRO A 14 12.34 -10.58 -5.24
N PRO A 15 11.19 -11.04 -4.70
CA PRO A 15 11.03 -12.46 -4.43
C PRO A 15 10.93 -13.18 -5.78
N SER A 16 11.94 -14.01 -6.03
CA SER A 16 12.00 -14.94 -7.16
C SER A 16 10.67 -15.66 -7.36
N ALA A 17 10.33 -15.77 -8.64
CA ALA A 17 9.16 -16.44 -9.17
C ALA A 17 9.00 -17.88 -8.67
N ALA A 18 8.03 -18.13 -7.79
CA ALA A 18 7.32 -19.41 -7.66
C ALA A 18 6.28 -19.31 -6.52
N GLY A 19 4.98 -19.28 -6.86
CA GLY A 19 3.85 -19.34 -5.88
C GLY A 19 3.08 -18.02 -5.64
N LEU A 20 3.23 -17.04 -6.53
CA LEU A 20 3.17 -15.60 -6.29
C LEU A 20 1.81 -14.94 -5.94
N ALA A 21 0.66 -15.57 -6.18
CA ALA A 21 -0.62 -14.87 -6.03
C ALA A 21 -0.95 -14.52 -4.56
N GLY A 22 -0.81 -15.47 -3.64
CA GLY A 22 -1.03 -15.20 -2.20
C GLY A 22 0.02 -14.28 -1.60
N THR A 23 1.28 -14.43 -2.03
CA THR A 23 2.41 -13.63 -1.53
C THR A 23 2.35 -12.18 -2.00
N GLU A 24 1.91 -11.92 -3.23
CA GLU A 24 1.71 -10.55 -3.71
C GLU A 24 0.60 -9.84 -2.93
N CYS A 25 -0.56 -10.49 -2.74
CA CYS A 25 -1.67 -9.92 -1.98
C CYS A 25 -1.27 -9.56 -0.54
N THR A 26 -0.56 -10.47 0.15
CA THR A 26 -0.04 -10.20 1.49
C THR A 26 0.94 -9.02 1.50
N ARG A 27 1.85 -8.94 0.51
CA ARG A 27 2.77 -7.79 0.39
C ARG A 27 2.05 -6.46 0.14
N MET A 28 0.96 -6.46 -0.62
CA MET A 28 0.14 -5.27 -0.84
C MET A 28 -0.50 -4.79 0.47
N ILE A 29 -1.07 -5.72 1.26
CA ILE A 29 -1.64 -5.40 2.57
C ILE A 29 -0.56 -4.86 3.53
N GLU A 30 0.58 -5.52 3.62
CA GLU A 30 1.68 -5.12 4.51
C GLU A 30 2.21 -3.72 4.15
N CYS A 31 2.41 -3.46 2.86
CA CYS A 31 2.79 -2.13 2.40
C CYS A 31 1.73 -1.09 2.76
N ALA A 32 0.46 -1.32 2.44
CA ALA A 32 -0.60 -0.37 2.77
C ALA A 32 -0.73 -0.13 4.28
N THR A 33 -0.52 -1.16 5.10
CA THR A 33 -0.55 -1.08 6.57
C THR A 33 0.62 -0.27 7.12
N GLN A 34 1.82 -0.44 6.56
CA GLN A 34 2.99 0.34 6.95
C GLN A 34 2.82 1.83 6.63
N TRP A 35 2.15 2.14 5.52
CA TRP A 35 1.97 3.50 5.01
C TRP A 35 0.64 4.16 5.41
N LEU A 36 -0.26 3.42 6.06
CA LEU A 36 -1.53 3.91 6.62
C LEU A 36 -1.39 5.21 7.46
N PRO A 37 -0.46 5.33 8.43
CA PRO A 37 -0.31 6.57 9.20
C PRO A 37 0.18 7.78 8.39
N PHE A 38 0.70 7.55 7.18
CA PHE A 38 1.15 8.60 6.26
C PHE A 38 0.08 8.95 5.20
N GLY A 39 -1.06 8.26 5.20
CA GLY A 39 -2.13 8.45 4.22
C GLY A 39 -1.97 7.64 2.92
N GLY A 40 -1.17 6.58 2.94
CA GLY A 40 -1.02 5.62 1.84
C GLY A 40 0.38 5.56 1.23
N VAL A 41 0.57 4.54 0.38
CA VAL A 41 1.85 4.28 -0.30
C VAL A 41 2.02 5.29 -1.45
N PRO A 42 3.18 5.96 -1.59
CA PRO A 42 3.42 6.88 -2.69
C PRO A 42 3.53 6.14 -4.03
N ARG A 43 3.14 6.81 -5.11
CA ARG A 43 3.11 6.22 -6.47
C ARG A 43 4.46 5.63 -6.89
N GLU A 44 5.55 6.30 -6.53
CA GLU A 44 6.91 5.90 -6.88
C GLU A 44 7.30 4.59 -6.19
N ASP A 45 7.06 4.45 -4.88
CA ASP A 45 7.25 3.20 -4.15
C ASP A 45 6.39 2.07 -4.72
N ILE A 46 5.11 2.34 -5.02
CA ILE A 46 4.22 1.33 -5.62
C ILE A 46 4.81 0.81 -6.93
N PHE A 47 5.30 1.71 -7.79
CA PHE A 47 5.88 1.32 -9.07
C PHE A 47 7.20 0.57 -8.89
N VAL A 48 8.06 0.98 -7.97
CA VAL A 48 9.34 0.30 -7.68
C VAL A 48 9.12 -1.09 -7.08
N GLN A 49 8.15 -1.25 -6.18
CA GLN A 49 7.92 -2.51 -5.47
C GLN A 49 7.06 -3.52 -6.26
N PHE A 50 6.06 -3.02 -7.00
CA PHE A 50 5.03 -3.86 -7.64
C PHE A 50 4.98 -3.71 -9.17
N GLY A 51 5.69 -2.75 -9.76
CA GLY A 51 5.69 -2.51 -11.21
C GLY A 51 4.35 -2.00 -11.78
N ILE A 52 3.42 -1.59 -10.91
CA ILE A 52 2.08 -1.12 -11.29
C ILE A 52 1.85 0.34 -10.88
N GLY A 53 0.87 0.98 -11.51
CA GLY A 53 0.46 2.33 -11.11
C GLY A 53 -0.30 2.35 -9.78
N ALA A 54 -0.27 3.49 -9.09
CA ALA A 54 -0.97 3.69 -7.82
C ALA A 54 -2.45 3.29 -7.88
N ARG A 55 -3.17 3.69 -8.93
CA ARG A 55 -4.58 3.31 -9.12
C ARG A 55 -4.77 1.79 -9.17
N GLN A 56 -3.98 1.09 -9.98
CA GLN A 56 -4.03 -0.37 -10.07
C GLN A 56 -3.72 -1.06 -8.74
N PHE A 57 -2.80 -0.49 -7.96
CA PHE A 57 -2.49 -0.99 -6.63
C PHE A 57 -3.68 -0.87 -5.67
N TYR A 58 -4.32 0.30 -5.59
CA TYR A 58 -5.48 0.50 -4.71
C TYR A 58 -6.72 -0.28 -5.16
N GLU A 59 -6.94 -0.45 -6.47
CA GLU A 59 -8.01 -1.32 -7.00
C GLU A 59 -7.81 -2.76 -6.52
N ARG A 60 -6.60 -3.32 -6.71
CA ARG A 60 -6.27 -4.68 -6.27
C ARG A 60 -6.35 -4.80 -4.76
N LEU A 61 -5.83 -3.82 -4.02
CA LEU A 61 -5.87 -3.81 -2.56
C LEU A 61 -7.31 -3.82 -2.04
N SER A 62 -8.24 -3.08 -2.66
CA SER A 62 -9.66 -3.12 -2.28
C SER A 62 -10.21 -4.54 -2.40
N VAL A 63 -9.99 -5.19 -3.54
CA VAL A 63 -10.45 -6.57 -3.78
C VAL A 63 -9.84 -7.54 -2.76
N ILE A 64 -8.56 -7.40 -2.45
CA ILE A 64 -7.85 -8.24 -1.47
C ILE A 64 -8.42 -8.04 -0.05
N VAL A 65 -8.71 -6.81 0.34
CA VAL A 65 -9.21 -6.49 1.69
C VAL A 65 -10.67 -6.95 1.86
N GLU A 66 -11.45 -6.94 0.79
CA GLU A 66 -12.81 -7.50 0.76
C GLU A 66 -12.83 -9.04 0.72
N ASP A 67 -11.75 -9.65 0.22
CA ASP A 67 -11.65 -11.10 0.14
C ASP A 67 -11.48 -11.74 1.53
N LYS A 68 -12.41 -12.65 1.86
CA LYS A 68 -12.46 -13.31 3.17
C LYS A 68 -11.33 -14.31 3.41
N ARG A 69 -10.55 -14.68 2.39
CA ARG A 69 -9.38 -15.56 2.55
C ARG A 69 -8.27 -14.89 3.34
N PHE A 70 -8.25 -13.54 3.39
CA PHE A 70 -7.31 -12.79 4.19
C PHE A 70 -7.93 -12.47 5.55
N GLU A 71 -7.43 -13.08 6.62
CA GLU A 71 -7.85 -12.81 8.00
C GLU A 71 -7.28 -11.48 8.54
N LEU A 72 -7.88 -10.36 8.13
CA LEU A 72 -7.57 -9.04 8.65
C LEU A 72 -8.45 -8.69 9.86
N ARG A 73 -7.99 -7.79 10.73
CA ARG A 73 -8.84 -7.22 11.78
C ARG A 73 -9.91 -6.32 11.18
N PHE A 74 -11.11 -6.28 11.77
CA PHE A 74 -12.21 -5.45 11.27
C PHE A 74 -11.82 -3.97 11.12
N SER A 75 -11.18 -3.39 12.14
CA SER A 75 -10.69 -2.00 12.09
C SER A 75 -9.68 -1.77 10.97
N LEU A 76 -8.72 -2.69 10.78
CA LEU A 76 -7.71 -2.57 9.73
C LEU A 76 -8.35 -2.66 8.33
N ARG A 77 -9.35 -3.53 8.15
CA ARG A 77 -10.11 -3.58 6.89
C ARG A 77 -10.80 -2.26 6.61
N CYS A 78 -11.47 -1.69 7.61
CA CYS A 78 -12.15 -0.40 7.46
C CYS A 78 -11.17 0.69 7.02
N GLU A 79 -10.05 0.83 7.74
CA GLU A 79 -9.01 1.81 7.44
C GLU A 79 -8.44 1.65 6.02
N LEU A 80 -8.13 0.41 5.61
CA LEU A 80 -7.60 0.14 4.26
C LEU A 80 -8.65 0.41 3.17
N LEU A 81 -9.91 0.09 3.40
CA LEU A 81 -10.99 0.37 2.44
C LEU A 81 -11.24 1.87 2.30
N GLU A 82 -11.23 2.62 3.41
CA GLU A 82 -11.35 4.07 3.38
C GLU A 82 -10.17 4.73 2.65
N LEU A 83 -8.96 4.22 2.87
CA LEU A 83 -7.77 4.63 2.12
C LEU A 83 -7.93 4.37 0.62
N CYS A 84 -8.33 3.15 0.22
CA CYS A 84 -8.58 2.81 -1.18
C CYS A 84 -9.61 3.75 -1.81
N ARG A 85 -10.76 3.98 -1.14
CA ARG A 85 -11.80 4.90 -1.63
C ARG A 85 -11.28 6.31 -1.81
N THR A 86 -10.50 6.81 -0.86
CA THR A 86 -9.91 8.17 -0.92
C THR A 86 -8.94 8.33 -2.09
N GLN A 87 -8.12 7.30 -2.35
CA GLN A 87 -7.12 7.31 -3.43
C GLN A 87 -7.76 7.09 -4.81
N LEU A 88 -8.75 6.20 -4.91
CA LEU A 88 -9.48 5.93 -6.16
C LEU A 88 -10.42 7.07 -6.55
N SER A 89 -11.01 7.78 -5.58
CA SER A 89 -11.84 8.95 -5.82
C SER A 89 -11.05 10.19 -6.26
N SER A 90 -9.75 10.23 -5.99
CA SER A 90 -8.91 11.38 -6.28
C SER A 90 -7.93 11.04 -7.42
N PRO A 91 -8.28 11.30 -8.70
CA PRO A 91 -7.43 10.93 -9.85
C PRO A 91 -6.05 11.61 -9.87
N SER A 92 -5.75 12.51 -8.93
CA SER A 92 -4.47 13.22 -8.85
C SER A 92 -4.23 13.73 -7.43
N ARG A 93 -3.61 12.93 -6.54
CA ARG A 93 -3.08 13.45 -5.26
C ARG A 93 -1.58 13.23 -5.18
N THR A 94 -0.85 13.92 -6.05
CA THR A 94 0.43 14.53 -5.65
C THR A 94 0.10 15.59 -4.60
N ARG A 95 -0.20 15.20 -3.34
CA ARG A 95 -0.26 16.19 -2.27
C ARG A 95 1.15 16.45 -1.78
N LEU A 96 1.77 17.40 -2.44
CA LEU A 96 2.61 18.38 -1.76
C LEU A 96 1.79 18.89 -0.57
N ARG A 97 2.10 18.41 0.64
CA ARG A 97 1.68 19.08 1.87
C ARG A 97 2.73 20.14 2.16
N ALA A 98 2.55 21.30 1.52
CA ALA A 98 3.22 22.54 1.85
C ALA A 98 2.24 23.42 2.64
N GLY A 99 2.73 24.06 3.70
CA GLY A 99 1.97 24.97 4.56
C GLY A 99 2.02 24.56 6.02
#